data_AF-A0A374UPL8-F1
#
_entry.id   AF-A0A374UPL8-F1
#
_cell.length_a   1.000
_cell.length_b   1.000
_cell.length_c   1.000
_cell.angle_alpha   90.00
_cell.angle_beta   90.00
_cell.angle_gamma   90.00
#
_symmetry.space_group_name_H-M   'P 1'
#
loop_
_entity.id
_entity.type
_entity.pdbx_description
1 polymer ?
#
loop_
_entity_poly.entity_id
_entity_poly.type
_entity_poly.pdbx_seq_one_letter_code
_entity_poly.pdbx_strand_id
1 'polypeptide(L)' 'MTSKVSRNAKQCVTCEYWRGRSVEVDTPNFIICDPKERAKCNQTGFIKAVWQSCSKHQKRHNL' A
#
# COMPACT_ATOMS: atom_id res chain seq x y z
N MET A 1 -15.15 -5.69 0.20
CA MET A 1 -14.56 -6.17 -1.08
C MET A 1 -13.07 -5.95 -0.98
N THR A 2 -12.28 -6.98 -1.19
CA THR A 2 -10.82 -6.93 -1.06
C THR A 2 -10.17 -6.97 -2.45
N SER A 3 -8.96 -6.44 -2.58
CA SER A 3 -8.20 -6.43 -3.82
C SER A 3 -6.82 -7.03 -3.61
N LYS A 4 -6.38 -7.83 -4.58
CA LYS A 4 -5.06 -8.47 -4.58
C LYS A 4 -4.07 -7.59 -5.33
N VAL A 5 -2.98 -7.23 -4.68
CA VAL A 5 -1.94 -6.33 -5.21
C VAL A 5 -0.59 -7.04 -5.14
N SER A 6 0.22 -6.92 -6.20
CA SER A 6 1.59 -7.41 -6.16
C SER A 6 2.41 -6.60 -5.15
N ARG A 7 3.18 -7.27 -4.29
CA ARG A 7 4.11 -6.62 -3.35
C ARG A 7 5.17 -5.75 -4.04
N ASN A 8 5.44 -6.03 -5.32
CA ASN A 8 6.38 -5.28 -6.14
C ASN A 8 5.72 -4.13 -6.92
N ALA A 9 4.39 -3.97 -6.83
CA ALA A 9 3.71 -2.83 -7.44
C ALA A 9 4.16 -1.53 -6.77
N LYS A 10 4.37 -0.47 -7.55
CA LYS A 10 4.74 0.88 -7.04
C LYS A 10 3.52 1.67 -6.55
N GLN A 11 2.65 1.00 -5.80
CA GLN A 11 1.42 1.58 -5.25
C GLN A 11 1.63 2.06 -3.81
N CYS A 12 0.78 2.97 -3.36
CA CYS A 12 0.86 3.52 -2.00
C CYS A 12 0.78 2.42 -0.95
N VAL A 13 -0.07 1.41 -1.13
CA VAL A 13 -0.26 0.32 -0.16
C VAL A 13 0.98 -0.54 0.12
N THR A 14 1.90 -0.64 -0.85
CA THR A 14 3.17 -1.37 -0.71
C THR A 14 4.34 -0.47 -0.27
N CYS A 15 4.09 0.82 -0.08
CA CYS A 15 5.10 1.79 0.32
C CYS A 15 5.35 1.73 1.83
N GLU A 16 6.59 1.90 2.27
CA GLU A 16 6.99 1.93 3.67
C GLU A 16 6.28 3.07 4.45
N TYR A 17 6.00 4.18 3.77
CA TYR A 17 5.32 5.34 4.36
C TYR A 17 3.80 5.18 4.47
N TRP A 18 3.25 4.04 4.03
CA TRP A 18 1.83 3.74 4.17
C TRP A 18 1.47 3.35 5.60
N ARG A 19 0.44 3.99 6.15
CA ARG A 19 -0.07 3.74 7.50
C ARG A 19 -1.52 3.25 7.53
N GLY A 20 -2.06 2.84 6.37
CA GLY A 20 -3.35 2.15 6.33
C GLY A 20 -3.25 0.80 7.05
N ARG A 21 -4.38 0.34 7.55
CA ARG A 21 -4.53 -0.89 8.35
C ARG A 21 -5.05 -2.06 7.54
N SER A 22 -5.57 -1.85 6.33
CA SER A 22 -6.24 -2.92 5.57
C SER A 22 -5.29 -3.92 4.90
N VAL A 23 -3.98 -3.87 5.15
CA VAL A 23 -3.00 -4.70 4.41
C VAL A 23 -2.76 -6.03 5.10
N GLU A 24 -3.07 -7.10 4.39
CA GLU A 24 -2.81 -8.49 4.80
C GLU A 24 -1.91 -9.19 3.78
N VAL A 25 -1.09 -10.10 4.27
CA VAL A 25 -0.23 -10.94 3.44
C VAL A 25 -1.02 -12.15 2.95
N ASP A 26 -1.14 -12.30 1.63
CA ASP A 26 -1.80 -13.47 1.01
C ASP A 26 -0.77 -14.55 0.63
N THR A 27 0.24 -14.16 -0.15
CA THR A 27 1.32 -15.04 -0.62
C THR A 27 2.62 -14.26 -0.64
N PRO A 28 3.80 -14.91 -0.79
CA PRO A 28 5.09 -14.21 -0.77
C PRO A 28 5.23 -13.07 -1.79
N ASN A 29 4.39 -13.06 -2.83
CA ASN A 29 4.42 -12.06 -3.90
C ASN A 29 3.22 -11.11 -3.90
N PHE A 30 2.17 -11.38 -3.11
CA PHE A 30 0.92 -10.63 -3.15
C PHE A 30 0.41 -10.27 -1.76
N ILE A 31 -0.28 -9.13 -1.70
CA ILE A 31 -1.00 -8.65 -0.52
C ILE A 31 -2.47 -8.49 -0.88
N ILE A 32 -3.31 -8.59 0.15
CA ILE A 32 -4.71 -8.24 0.07
C ILE A 32 -4.90 -6.91 0.79
N CYS A 33 -5.68 -6.00 0.18
CA CYS A 33 -6.03 -4.74 0.79
C CYS A 33 -7.46 -4.30 0.45
N ASP A 34 -8.02 -3.37 1.23
CA ASP A 34 -9.27 -2.71 0.87
C ASP A 34 -9.00 -1.62 -0.21
N PRO A 35 -9.50 -1.76 -1.45
CA PRO A 35 -9.30 -0.77 -2.52
C PRO A 35 -9.87 0.61 -2.20
N LYS A 36 -10.81 0.72 -1.25
CA LYS A 36 -11.42 1.97 -0.80
C LYS A 36 -10.63 2.63 0.33
N GLU A 37 -9.66 1.94 0.93
CA GLU A 37 -8.87 2.51 2.02
C GLU A 37 -8.09 3.74 1.51
N ARG A 38 -8.20 4.80 2.31
CA ARG A 38 -7.41 6.02 2.16
C ARG A 38 -6.68 6.29 3.47
N ALA A 39 -5.38 6.48 3.40
CA ALA A 39 -4.55 6.74 4.56
C ALA A 39 -3.65 7.96 4.31
N LYS A 40 -3.26 8.61 5.40
CA LYS A 40 -2.26 9.69 5.36
C LYS A 40 -0.90 9.09 5.02
N CYS A 41 -0.25 9.63 3.99
CA CYS A 41 1.14 9.32 3.67
C CYS A 41 2.06 10.01 4.69
N ASN A 42 2.91 9.25 5.39
CA ASN A 42 3.81 9.84 6.41
C ASN A 42 4.87 10.77 5.83
N GLN A 43 5.25 10.59 4.57
CA GLN A 43 6.29 11.39 3.94
C GLN A 43 5.79 12.77 3.49
N THR A 44 4.55 12.84 2.98
CA THR A 44 4.01 14.08 2.36
C THR A 44 2.86 14.68 3.14
N GLY A 45 2.28 13.95 4.10
CA GLY A 45 1.15 14.38 4.90
C GLY A 45 -0.21 14.34 4.17
N PHE A 46 -0.25 14.02 2.88
CA PHE A 46 -1.50 13.95 2.11
C PHE A 46 -2.22 12.61 2.28
N ILE A 47 -3.55 12.66 2.19
CA ILE A 47 -4.37 11.45 2.11
C ILE A 47 -4.21 10.84 0.71
N LYS A 48 -3.84 9.56 0.65
CA LYS A 48 -3.67 8.78 -0.57
C LYS A 48 -4.52 7.51 -0.52
N ALA A 49 -5.01 7.06 -1.67
CA ALA A 49 -5.69 5.77 -1.79
C ALA A 49 -4.68 4.64 -2.02
N VAL A 50 -5.02 3.41 -1.62
CA VAL A 50 -4.14 2.23 -1.73
C VAL A 50 -3.56 2.02 -3.13
N TRP A 51 -4.38 2.22 -4.17
CA TRP A 51 -4.06 1.94 -5.56
C TRP A 51 -3.28 3.06 -6.26
N GLN A 52 -3.16 4.23 -5.63
CA GLN A 52 -2.42 5.35 -6.23
C GLN A 52 -0.95 5.01 -6.37
N SER A 53 -0.35 5.45 -7.48
CA SER A 53 1.09 5.34 -7.67
C SER A 53 1.83 6.29 -6.72
N CYS A 54 2.99 5.85 -6.24
CA CYS A 54 3.87 6.65 -5.39
C CYS A 54 5.16 6.95 -6.16
N SER A 55 5.45 8.22 -6.44
CA SER A 55 6.65 8.63 -7.18
C SER A 55 7.94 8.42 -6.38
N LYS A 56 7.90 8.63 -5.06
CA LYS A 56 8.99 8.36 -4.11
C LYS A 56 8.78 7.03 -3.37
N HIS A 57 8.26 6.03 -4.08
CA HIS A 57 7.99 4.71 -3.49
C HIS A 57 9.24 4.13 -2.85
N GLN A 58 9.11 3.71 -1.60
CA GLN A 58 10.08 2.87 -0.92
C GLN A 58 9.40 1.56 -0.54
N LYS A 59 9.97 0.45 -0.97
CA LYS A 59 9.38 -0.87 -0.74
C LYS A 59 9.39 -1.18 0.75
N ARG A 60 8.22 -1.50 1.28
CA ARG A 60 8.10 -1.96 2.66
C ARG A 60 8.70 -3.37 2.78
N HIS A 61 9.83 -3.48 3.47
CA HIS A 61 10.56 -4.74 3.64
C HIS A 61 9.82 -5.78 4.49
N ASN A 62 8.91 -5.33 5.37
CA ASN A 62 8.16 -6.17 6.29
C ASN A 62 6.75 -6.56 5.77
N LEU A 63 6.50 -6.38 4.47
CA LEU A 63 5.29 -6.91 3.82
C LEU A 63 5.62 -8.28 3.23
#